data_AF-A0A1M3F6T5-F1
#
_entry.id   AF-A0A1M3F6T5-F1
#
_cell.length_a   1.000
_cell.length_b   1.000
_cell.length_c   1.000
_cell.angle_alpha   90.00
_cell.angle_beta   90.00
_cell.angle_gamma   90.00
#
_symmetry.space_group_name_H-M   'P 1'
#
loop_
_entity.id
_entity.type
_entity.pdbx_description
1 polymer ?
#
loop_
_entity_poly.entity_id
_entity_poly.type
_entity_poly.pdbx_seq_one_letter_code
_entity_poly.pdbx_strand_id
1 'polypeptide(L)'
;MSVSAVGTRGWAARPWQSKASVSVQSSRLTAARMVELAVEASRHVQDDRGWVAVRDRGAMRVDLRIRDMVRDDGAEVMQFHVEMALGAGRVTARSSVDSFQVKESGLAGLVSAGNKKILGYSAYERYMEVFGALVSADDPAAQVSFTSGK
;
A
#
# COMPACT_ATOMS: atom_id res chain seq x y z
N MET A 1 -20.78 -13.38 -12.77
CA MET A 1 -21.07 -11.97 -12.43
C MET A 1 -20.42 -11.69 -11.08
N SER A 2 -19.28 -10.99 -11.07
CA SER A 2 -18.54 -10.66 -9.84
C SER A 2 -19.13 -9.40 -9.21
N VAL A 3 -19.57 -9.48 -7.96
CA VAL A 3 -20.07 -8.31 -7.24
C VAL A 3 -18.89 -7.65 -6.53
N SER A 4 -18.38 -6.56 -7.11
CA SER A 4 -17.36 -5.71 -6.52
C SER A 4 -17.89 -5.08 -5.23
N ALA A 5 -17.50 -5.63 -4.08
CA ALA A 5 -17.65 -4.91 -2.82
C ALA A 5 -16.59 -3.80 -2.77
N VAL A 6 -16.86 -2.68 -3.45
CA VAL A 6 -16.12 -1.43 -3.24
C VAL A 6 -16.35 -1.05 -1.79
N GLY A 7 -15.32 -1.19 -0.95
CA GLY A 7 -15.42 -0.99 0.50
C GLY A 7 -15.63 0.48 0.89
N THR A 8 -16.83 1.03 0.68
CA THR A 8 -17.25 2.38 1.11
C THR A 8 -18.06 2.40 2.41
N ARG A 9 -18.40 1.24 2.99
CA ARG A 9 -19.11 1.19 4.28
C ARG A 9 -18.12 1.28 5.43
N GLY A 10 -18.01 2.46 6.04
CA GLY A 10 -17.48 2.75 7.39
C GLY A 10 -16.13 2.12 7.77
N TRP A 11 -15.17 2.92 8.23
CA TRP A 11 -13.84 2.47 8.72
C TRP A 11 -13.86 1.19 9.59
N ALA A 12 -14.88 1.03 10.43
CA ALA A 12 -15.05 -0.12 11.33
C ALA A 12 -15.36 -1.45 10.62
N ALA A 13 -15.97 -1.44 9.43
CA ALA A 13 -16.41 -2.65 8.72
C ALA A 13 -15.43 -3.12 7.64
N ARG A 14 -14.29 -2.44 7.46
CA ARG A 14 -13.25 -2.86 6.49
C ARG A 14 -12.39 -4.00 7.06
N PRO A 15 -11.85 -4.90 6.23
CA PRO A 15 -10.90 -5.90 6.67
C PRO A 15 -9.70 -5.29 7.39
N TRP A 16 -9.15 -5.96 8.40
CA TRP A 16 -7.99 -5.46 9.16
C TRP A 16 -6.79 -5.13 8.26
N GLN A 17 -6.58 -5.94 7.22
CA GLN A 17 -5.57 -5.74 6.18
C GLN A 17 -5.65 -4.36 5.47
N SER A 18 -6.85 -3.77 5.36
CA SER A 18 -6.99 -2.44 4.73
C SER A 18 -6.46 -1.29 5.58
N LYS A 19 -6.21 -1.55 6.88
CA LYS A 19 -5.68 -0.58 7.84
C LYS A 19 -4.16 -0.66 7.94
N ALA A 20 -3.53 -1.61 7.25
CA ALA A 20 -2.10 -1.74 7.25
C ALA A 20 -1.44 -0.54 6.56
N SER A 21 -0.35 -0.06 7.14
CA SER A 21 0.36 1.12 6.65
C SER A 21 1.81 1.11 7.08
N VAL A 22 2.67 1.73 6.28
CA VAL A 22 4.00 2.17 6.69
C VAL A 22 3.97 3.67 6.91
N SER A 23 4.53 4.13 8.01
CA SER A 23 4.75 5.54 8.30
C SER A 23 6.23 5.78 8.52
N VAL A 24 6.76 6.77 7.81
CA VAL A 24 8.18 7.11 7.80
C VAL A 24 8.34 8.57 8.15
N GLN A 25 9.41 8.90 8.88
CA GLN A 25 9.77 10.27 9.23
C GLN A 25 11.27 10.46 9.10
N SER A 26 11.69 11.50 8.38
CA SER A 26 13.10 11.89 8.24
C SER A 26 13.25 13.40 8.41
N SER A 27 14.34 13.82 9.05
CA SER A 27 14.76 15.23 9.14
C SER A 27 15.78 15.62 8.06
N ARG A 28 16.20 14.68 7.21
CA ARG A 28 17.25 14.88 6.20
C ARG A 28 16.72 14.77 4.78
N LEU A 29 15.82 13.82 4.54
CA LEU A 29 15.25 13.62 3.22
C LEU A 29 14.30 14.76 2.86
N THR A 30 14.33 15.15 1.59
CA THR A 30 13.34 16.08 1.03
C THR A 30 12.08 15.32 0.64
N ALA A 31 10.96 16.03 0.50
CA ALA A 31 9.73 15.41 0.00
C ALA A 31 9.92 14.83 -1.41
N ALA A 32 10.66 15.52 -2.28
CA ALA A 32 10.97 15.03 -3.63
C ALA A 32 11.75 13.71 -3.59
N ARG A 33 12.75 13.59 -2.71
CA ARG A 33 13.48 12.33 -2.53
C ARG A 33 12.57 11.23 -1.98
N MET A 34 11.68 11.57 -1.05
CA MET A 34 10.69 10.63 -0.52
C MET A 34 9.71 10.12 -1.59
N VAL A 35 9.26 11.00 -2.51
CA VAL A 35 8.48 10.61 -3.72
C VAL A 35 9.27 9.60 -4.55
N GLU A 36 10.55 9.86 -4.80
CA GLU A 36 11.40 9.00 -5.62
C GLU A 36 11.58 7.63 -4.99
N LEU A 37 11.86 7.56 -3.68
CA LEU A 37 11.99 6.31 -2.96
C LEU A 37 10.69 5.50 -2.96
N ALA A 38 9.52 6.15 -2.88
CA ALA A 38 8.22 5.49 -3.00
C ALA A 38 8.01 4.88 -4.40
N VAL A 39 8.37 5.62 -5.45
CA VAL A 39 8.35 5.12 -6.84
C VAL A 39 9.35 3.98 -7.02
N GLU A 40 10.56 4.11 -6.48
CA GLU A 40 11.61 3.10 -6.54
C GLU A 40 11.17 1.81 -5.85
N ALA A 41 10.57 1.89 -4.67
CA ALA A 41 10.04 0.75 -3.94
C ALA A 41 9.08 -0.10 -4.79
N SER A 42 8.25 0.51 -5.63
CA SER A 42 7.36 -0.21 -6.54
C SER A 42 8.10 -1.11 -7.54
N ARG A 43 9.29 -0.71 -7.98
CA ARG A 43 10.13 -1.45 -8.94
C ARG A 43 10.77 -2.67 -8.31
N HIS A 44 11.00 -2.65 -7.00
CA HIS A 44 11.57 -3.76 -6.24
C HIS A 44 10.52 -4.81 -5.85
N VAL A 45 9.23 -4.53 -6.04
CA VAL A 45 8.14 -5.52 -5.94
C VAL A 45 7.87 -6.12 -7.33
N GLN A 46 8.96 -6.45 -8.03
CA GLN A 46 8.99 -7.30 -9.21
C GLN A 46 9.52 -8.68 -8.77
N ASP A 47 8.63 -9.58 -8.35
CA ASP A 47 8.86 -11.00 -8.65
C ASP A 47 8.37 -11.26 -10.09
N ASP A 48 8.44 -12.52 -10.56
CA ASP A 48 8.05 -12.96 -11.93
C ASP A 48 6.63 -12.53 -12.38
N ARG A 49 5.89 -11.82 -11.53
CA ARG A 49 4.52 -11.40 -11.74
C ARG A 49 4.30 -9.88 -11.65
N GLY A 50 5.29 -9.03 -11.32
CA GLY A 50 5.20 -7.57 -11.52
C GLY A 50 3.94 -6.89 -10.95
N TRP A 51 3.68 -7.06 -9.66
CA TRP A 51 2.38 -6.75 -9.04
C TRP A 51 2.09 -5.27 -8.83
N VAL A 52 3.07 -4.44 -8.50
CA VAL A 52 2.87 -3.03 -8.10
C VAL A 52 3.26 -2.07 -9.22
N ALA A 53 2.38 -1.13 -9.56
CA ALA A 53 2.64 -0.12 -10.58
C ALA A 53 2.25 1.29 -10.10
N VAL A 54 3.04 2.28 -10.49
CA VAL A 54 2.70 3.70 -10.31
C VAL A 54 1.54 4.06 -11.24
N ARG A 55 0.51 4.67 -10.69
CA ARG A 55 -0.65 5.18 -11.43
C ARG A 55 -0.51 6.68 -11.69
N ASP A 56 -0.14 7.44 -10.67
CA ASP A 56 0.09 8.87 -10.75
C ASP A 56 1.20 9.31 -9.77
N ARG A 57 1.89 10.40 -10.12
CA ARG A 57 2.96 10.99 -9.33
C ARG A 57 2.74 12.49 -9.19
N GLY A 58 2.33 12.91 -8.00
CA GLY A 58 2.30 14.30 -7.58
C GLY A 58 3.56 14.71 -6.82
N ALA A 59 3.62 15.99 -6.44
CA ALA A 59 4.74 16.54 -5.67
C ALA A 59 4.83 16.01 -4.23
N MET A 60 3.69 15.66 -3.64
CA MET A 60 3.56 15.19 -2.25
C MET A 60 2.78 13.88 -2.14
N ARG A 61 2.52 13.21 -3.26
CA ARG A 61 1.69 11.99 -3.29
C ARG A 61 2.11 11.09 -4.44
N VAL A 62 2.14 9.79 -4.20
CA VAL A 62 2.28 8.77 -5.24
C VAL A 62 1.09 7.85 -5.14
N ASP A 63 0.31 7.74 -6.21
CA ASP A 63 -0.78 6.78 -6.32
C ASP A 63 -0.27 5.51 -6.99
N LEU A 64 -0.53 4.37 -6.36
CA LEU A 64 -0.09 3.05 -6.79
C LEU A 64 -1.27 2.10 -6.94
N ARG A 65 -1.07 1.08 -7.76
CA ARG A 65 -2.03 0.00 -7.97
C ARG A 65 -1.35 -1.35 -7.92
N ILE A 66 -2.14 -2.35 -7.56
CA ILE A 66 -1.77 -3.76 -7.60
C ILE A 66 -2.67 -4.47 -8.59
N ARG A 67 -2.07 -5.24 -9.50
CA ARG A 67 -2.79 -6.09 -10.47
C ARG A 67 -2.70 -7.55 -10.07
N ASP A 68 -3.79 -8.29 -10.27
CA ASP A 68 -3.79 -9.75 -10.12
C ASP A 68 -3.27 -10.37 -11.41
N MET A 69 -2.06 -10.90 -11.32
CA MET A 69 -1.33 -11.46 -12.46
C MET A 69 -1.55 -12.97 -12.57
N VAL A 70 -2.42 -13.54 -11.73
CA VAL A 70 -2.91 -14.93 -11.82
C VAL A 70 -4.17 -15.01 -12.68
N ARG A 71 -4.89 -13.89 -12.86
CA ARG A 71 -6.04 -13.80 -13.77
C ARG A 71 -5.59 -13.30 -15.14
N ASP A 72 -6.09 -13.93 -16.21
CA ASP A 72 -5.77 -13.56 -17.61
C ASP A 72 -6.13 -12.11 -17.97
N ASP A 73 -7.00 -11.47 -17.19
CA ASP A 73 -7.40 -10.08 -17.40
C ASP A 73 -6.44 -9.04 -16.80
N GLY A 74 -5.46 -9.47 -15.97
CA GLY A 74 -4.54 -8.57 -15.28
C GLY A 74 -5.26 -7.52 -14.43
N ALA A 75 -6.46 -7.85 -13.94
CA ALA A 75 -7.35 -6.88 -13.33
C ALA A 75 -6.72 -6.20 -12.11
N GLU A 76 -7.02 -4.91 -11.94
CA GLU A 76 -6.62 -4.17 -10.77
C GLU A 76 -7.37 -4.65 -9.53
N VAL A 77 -6.62 -5.09 -8.51
CA VAL A 77 -7.18 -5.67 -7.28
C VAL A 77 -6.97 -4.80 -6.05
N MET A 78 -6.06 -3.83 -6.10
CA MET A 78 -5.86 -2.85 -5.02
C MET A 78 -5.39 -1.52 -5.58
N GLN A 79 -5.86 -0.42 -4.97
CA GLN A 79 -5.27 0.90 -5.10
C GLN A 79 -4.84 1.39 -3.72
N PHE A 80 -3.67 2.00 -3.65
CA PHE A 80 -3.16 2.61 -2.44
C PHE A 80 -2.28 3.79 -2.82
N HIS A 81 -2.00 4.67 -1.86
CA HIS A 81 -1.12 5.79 -2.08
C HIS A 81 -0.08 5.89 -0.97
N VAL A 82 0.98 6.63 -1.26
CA VAL A 82 1.89 7.20 -0.25
C VAL A 82 1.74 8.70 -0.31
N GLU A 83 1.36 9.30 0.82
CA GLU A 83 1.22 10.74 0.97
C GLU A 83 2.35 11.27 1.85
N MET A 84 2.94 12.39 1.43
CA MET A 84 4.02 13.07 2.11
C MET A 84 3.50 14.36 2.72
N ALA A 85 3.97 14.66 3.91
CA ALA A 85 3.68 15.92 4.58
C ALA A 85 4.97 16.55 5.10
N LEU A 86 4.96 17.88 5.15
CA LEU A 86 6.02 18.69 5.73
C LEU A 86 5.52 19.21 7.07
N GLY A 87 6.27 18.95 8.14
CA GLY A 87 5.91 19.43 9.47
C GLY A 87 7.09 19.40 10.43
N ALA A 88 7.22 20.45 11.25
CA ALA A 88 8.24 20.56 12.29
C ALA A 88 9.68 20.28 11.80
N GLY A 89 10.03 20.78 10.60
CA GLY A 89 11.36 20.60 10.01
C GLY A 89 11.66 19.16 9.55
N ARG A 90 10.63 18.34 9.36
CA ARG A 90 10.75 16.94 8.95
C ARG A 90 9.78 16.63 7.81
N VAL A 91 10.16 15.66 7.00
CA VAL A 91 9.28 15.02 6.02
C VAL A 91 8.71 13.77 6.65
N THR A 92 7.39 13.65 6.61
CA THR A 92 6.70 12.40 6.91
C THR A 92 6.14 11.81 5.62
N ALA A 93 6.06 10.48 5.56
CA ALA A 93 5.37 9.76 4.51
C ALA A 93 4.51 8.66 5.12
N ARG A 94 3.29 8.48 4.62
CA ARG A 94 2.38 7.43 5.10
C ARG A 94 1.69 6.74 3.94
N SER A 95 1.67 5.41 3.96
CA SER A 95 0.87 4.62 3.02
C SER A 95 -0.56 4.40 3.51
N SER A 96 -1.53 4.39 2.59
CA SER A 96 -2.94 4.08 2.89
C SER A 96 -3.62 3.36 1.73
N VAL A 97 -4.46 2.36 2.05
CA VAL A 97 -5.23 1.61 1.05
C VAL A 97 -6.54 2.35 0.70
N ASP A 98 -6.66 2.75 -0.55
CA ASP A 98 -7.83 3.47 -1.09
C ASP A 98 -8.95 2.50 -1.44
N SER A 99 -8.64 1.48 -2.24
CA SER A 99 -9.61 0.49 -2.72
C SER A 99 -8.98 -0.90 -2.77
N PHE A 100 -9.81 -1.93 -2.65
CA PHE A 100 -9.35 -3.31 -2.69
C PHE A 100 -10.47 -4.27 -3.06
N GLN A 101 -10.08 -5.40 -3.64
CA GLN A 101 -10.93 -6.58 -3.79
C GLN A 101 -10.63 -7.58 -2.66
N VAL A 102 -11.64 -8.35 -2.27
CA VAL A 102 -11.50 -9.43 -1.27
C VAL A 102 -11.56 -10.79 -1.94
N LYS A 103 -10.87 -11.78 -1.37
CA LYS A 103 -10.98 -13.17 -1.81
C LYS A 103 -12.35 -13.72 -1.42
N GLU A 104 -13.18 -14.04 -2.41
CA GLU A 104 -14.41 -14.79 -2.19
C GLU A 104 -14.06 -16.27 -1.93
N SER A 105 -14.45 -16.79 -0.78
CA SER A 105 -14.49 -18.23 -0.51
C SER A 105 -15.94 -18.70 -0.54
N GLY A 106 -16.20 -19.99 -0.77
CA GLY A 106 -17.57 -20.55 -0.70
C GLY A 106 -18.25 -20.36 0.66
N LEU A 107 -17.49 -19.97 1.68
CA LEU A 107 -17.94 -19.62 3.03
C LEU A 107 -17.95 -18.09 3.27
N ALA A 108 -17.85 -17.25 2.23
CA ALA A 108 -17.74 -15.79 2.35
C ALA A 108 -18.94 -15.12 3.04
N GLY A 109 -20.07 -15.82 3.15
CA GLY A 109 -21.23 -15.40 3.95
C GLY A 109 -21.08 -15.63 5.47
N LEU A 110 -20.15 -16.49 5.90
CA LEU A 110 -19.91 -16.83 7.31
C LEU A 110 -18.71 -16.08 7.92
N VAL A 111 -17.82 -15.53 7.08
CA VAL A 111 -16.64 -14.77 7.54
C VAL A 111 -17.02 -13.31 7.79
N SER A 112 -16.80 -12.85 9.03
CA SER A 112 -17.00 -11.44 9.40
C SER A 112 -16.17 -10.53 8.48
N ALA A 113 -16.69 -9.34 8.16
CA ALA A 113 -16.05 -8.43 7.20
C ALA A 113 -14.60 -8.08 7.57
N GLY A 114 -14.29 -8.02 8.88
CA GLY A 114 -12.94 -7.78 9.40
C GLY A 114 -11.91 -8.87 9.06
N ASN A 115 -12.37 -10.12 8.91
CA ASN A 115 -11.53 -11.31 8.70
C ASN A 115 -11.38 -11.68 7.21
N LYS A 116 -12.02 -10.96 6.30
CA LYS A 116 -11.88 -11.20 4.85
C LYS A 116 -10.47 -10.89 4.39
N LYS A 117 -9.91 -11.75 3.54
CA LYS A 117 -8.57 -11.54 2.98
C LYS A 117 -8.64 -10.62 1.76
N ILE A 118 -7.76 -9.63 1.72
CA ILE A 118 -7.62 -8.69 0.61
C ILE A 118 -6.69 -9.29 -0.45
N LEU A 119 -7.11 -9.22 -1.72
CA LEU A 119 -6.28 -9.58 -2.86
C LEU A 119 -5.13 -8.59 -3.03
N GLY A 120 -3.93 -9.09 -3.35
CA GLY A 120 -2.73 -8.25 -3.50
C GLY A 120 -2.10 -7.78 -2.18
N TYR A 121 -2.61 -8.19 -1.01
CA TYR A 121 -2.05 -7.75 0.28
C TYR A 121 -0.59 -8.14 0.49
N SER A 122 -0.16 -9.31 0.01
CA SER A 122 1.25 -9.72 0.11
C SER A 122 2.19 -8.79 -0.68
N ALA A 123 1.76 -8.33 -1.86
CA ALA A 123 2.51 -7.36 -2.65
C ALA A 123 2.53 -5.97 -1.98
N TYR A 124 1.41 -5.57 -1.34
CA TYR A 124 1.36 -4.35 -0.53
C TYR A 124 2.26 -4.42 0.70
N GLU A 125 2.25 -5.54 1.43
CA GLU A 125 3.13 -5.80 2.58
C GLU A 125 4.60 -5.73 2.16
N ARG A 126 4.94 -6.38 1.04
CA ARG A 126 6.29 -6.31 0.49
C ARG A 126 6.70 -4.90 0.07
N TYR A 127 5.78 -4.16 -0.56
CA TYR A 127 6.02 -2.75 -0.91
C TYR A 127 6.34 -1.91 0.34
N MET A 128 5.57 -2.07 1.42
CA MET A 128 5.80 -1.34 2.66
C MET A 128 7.19 -1.63 3.24
N GLU A 129 7.57 -2.91 3.30
CA GLU A 129 8.90 -3.33 3.78
C GLU A 129 10.03 -2.71 2.96
N VAL A 130 9.93 -2.81 1.62
CA VAL A 130 10.93 -2.27 0.70
C VAL A 130 11.03 -0.76 0.81
N PHE A 131 9.89 -0.05 0.85
CA PHE A 131 9.89 1.41 1.00
C PHE A 131 10.55 1.84 2.31
N GLY A 132 10.22 1.18 3.42
CA GLY A 132 10.88 1.42 4.71
C GLY A 132 12.39 1.17 4.63
N ALA A 133 12.82 0.06 4.01
CA ALA A 133 14.22 -0.28 3.86
C ALA A 133 15.01 0.73 2.99
N LEU A 134 14.43 1.17 1.87
CA LEU A 134 15.02 2.18 1.00
C LEU A 134 15.19 3.52 1.73
N VAL A 135 14.20 3.95 2.51
CA VAL A 135 14.32 5.16 3.33
C VAL A 135 15.39 5.00 4.40
N SER A 136 15.44 3.87 5.11
CA SER A 136 16.49 3.63 6.11
C SER A 136 17.89 3.53 5.50
N ALA A 137 18.02 3.11 4.25
CA ALA A 137 19.30 3.11 3.54
C ALA A 137 19.77 4.52 3.17
N ASP A 138 18.84 5.40 2.75
CA ASP A 138 19.13 6.79 2.35
C ASP A 138 19.31 7.71 3.58
N ASP A 139 18.58 7.45 4.66
CA ASP A 139 18.74 8.10 5.96
C ASP A 139 18.64 7.09 7.13
N PRO A 140 19.77 6.62 7.65
CA PRO A 140 19.80 5.69 8.79
C PRO A 140 19.17 6.23 10.08
N ALA A 141 18.96 7.55 10.18
CA ALA A 141 18.29 8.17 11.33
C ALA A 141 16.77 8.29 11.15
N ALA A 142 16.23 7.88 9.99
CA ALA A 142 14.80 7.91 9.74
C ALA A 142 14.04 6.95 10.67
N GLN A 143 12.90 7.40 11.15
CA GLN A 143 11.99 6.58 11.93
C GLN A 143 11.00 5.90 10.99
N VAL A 144 10.99 4.57 11.00
CA VAL A 144 10.07 3.74 10.21
C VAL A 144 9.19 2.95 11.16
N SER A 145 7.88 2.96 10.91
CA SER A 145 6.90 2.23 11.70
C SER A 145 5.89 1.54 10.79
N PHE A 146 5.50 0.32 11.18
CA PHE A 146 4.55 -0.50 10.44
C PHE A 146 3.32 -0.75 11.30
N THR A 147 2.16 -0.54 10.72
CA THR A 147 0.89 -1.07 11.24
C THR A 147 0.53 -2.27 10.37
N SER A 148 0.47 -3.46 10.95
CA SER A 148 0.02 -4.65 10.24
C SER A 148 -1.51 -4.81 10.36
N GLY A 149 -2.11 -5.52 9.41
CA GLY A 149 -3.54 -5.85 9.45
C GLY A 149 -3.82 -7.28 9.90
N LYS A 150 -3.01 -7.82 10.82
CA LYS A 150 -3.17 -9.15 11.43
C LYS A 150 -3.86 -9.06 12.77
#